data_AF-A0A1R3RDK1-F1
#
_entry.id   AF-A0A1R3RDK1-F1
#
_cell.length_a   1.000
_cell.length_b   1.000
_cell.length_c   1.000
_cell.angle_alpha   90.00
_cell.angle_beta   90.00
_cell.angle_gamma   90.00
#
_symmetry.space_group_name_H-M   'P 1'
#
loop_
_entity.id
_entity.type
_entity.pdbx_description
1 polymer ?
#
loop_
_entity_poly.entity_id
_entity_poly.type
_entity_poly.pdbx_seq_one_letter_code
_entity_poly.pdbx_strand_id
1 'polypeptide(L)' 'MHLQTLTLTFLTTLIVSVQGTVTLGSSCSGSGYDCTSSFDDIAVCNGAQWVLAAECGTACCIWPAGDQAPSCRC' A
#
# COMPACT_ATOMS: atom_id res chain seq x y z
N MET A 1 22.84 42.05 12.69
CA MET A 1 22.94 40.58 12.56
C MET A 1 21.61 40.11 12.00
N HIS A 2 21.57 39.73 10.72
CA HIS A 2 20.34 39.34 10.03
C HIS A 2 20.09 37.85 10.34
N LEU A 3 19.10 37.52 11.17
CA LEU A 3 18.66 36.14 11.36
C LEU A 3 17.84 35.73 10.12
N GLN A 4 18.42 34.90 9.28
CA GLN A 4 17.70 34.25 8.18
C GLN A 4 16.93 33.07 8.76
N THR A 5 15.62 33.23 8.89
CA THR A 5 14.70 32.17 9.32
C THR A 5 14.57 31.15 8.19
N LEU A 6 15.25 30.02 8.30
CA LEU A 6 15.09 28.88 7.37
C LEU A 6 13.72 28.24 7.62
N THR A 7 12.76 28.55 6.76
CA THR A 7 11.44 27.89 6.73
C THR A 7 11.61 26.49 6.15
N LEU A 8 11.72 25.49 7.03
CA LEU A 8 11.72 24.08 6.65
C LEU A 8 10.29 23.65 6.31
N THR A 9 9.93 23.65 5.03
CA THR A 9 8.64 23.13 4.57
C THR A 9 8.68 21.61 4.60
N PHE A 10 8.24 21.01 5.70
CA PHE A 10 8.02 19.56 5.77
C PHE A 10 6.78 19.22 4.91
N LEU A 11 7.01 18.78 3.68
CA LEU A 11 5.96 18.25 2.82
C LEU A 11 5.59 16.86 3.35
N THR A 12 4.64 16.79 4.28
CA THR A 12 4.06 15.52 4.72
C THR A 12 3.26 14.95 3.56
N THR A 13 3.83 13.96 2.85
CA THR A 13 3.07 13.14 1.91
C THR A 13 2.03 12.39 2.73
N LEU A 14 0.80 12.87 2.70
CA LEU A 14 -0.36 12.13 3.19
C LEU A 14 -0.47 10.89 2.30
N ILE A 15 0.08 9.77 2.75
CA ILE A 15 -0.17 8.48 2.12
C ILE A 15 -1.61 8.16 2.51
N VAL A 16 -2.56 8.62 1.70
CA VAL A 16 -3.93 8.14 1.76
C VAL A 16 -3.83 6.67 1.37
N SER A 17 -3.75 5.80 2.37
CA SER A 17 -4.01 4.37 2.19
C SER A 17 -5.50 4.25 1.87
N VAL A 18 -5.85 4.49 0.61
CA VAL A 18 -7.12 4.03 0.07
C VAL A 18 -7.09 2.53 0.28
N GLN A 19 -7.90 2.02 1.21
CA GLN A 19 -8.14 0.59 1.40
C GLN A 19 -8.98 0.09 0.23
N GLY A 20 -8.41 0.20 -0.97
CA GLY A 20 -9.03 -0.08 -2.23
C GLY A 20 -8.15 -1.10 -2.90
N THR A 21 -8.70 -2.29 -3.10
CA THR A 21 -8.04 -3.37 -3.80
C THR A 21 -7.31 -2.89 -5.05
N VAL A 22 -6.13 -3.44 -5.31
CA VAL A 22 -5.27 -3.04 -6.42
C VAL A 22 -5.37 -4.02 -7.59
N THR A 23 -4.83 -3.61 -8.74
CA THR A 23 -4.70 -4.49 -9.90
C THR A 23 -3.22 -4.70 -10.20
N LEU A 24 -2.82 -5.95 -10.38
CA LEU A 24 -1.44 -6.28 -10.75
C LEU A 24 -1.03 -5.56 -12.03
N GLY A 25 0.20 -5.05 -12.06
CA GLY A 25 0.76 -4.24 -13.16
C GLY A 25 0.34 -2.77 -13.15
N SER A 26 -0.66 -2.38 -12.35
CA SER A 26 -1.02 -0.97 -12.20
C SER A 26 0.07 -0.20 -11.46
N SER A 27 0.19 1.09 -11.78
CA SER A 27 1.18 1.97 -11.17
C SER A 27 0.94 2.12 -9.66
N CYS A 28 2.01 2.13 -8.89
CA CYS A 28 2.01 2.38 -7.45
C CYS A 28 3.22 3.25 -7.09
N SER A 29 3.19 3.86 -5.91
CA SER A 29 4.33 4.60 -5.36
C SER A 29 4.54 4.23 -3.90
N GLY A 30 5.80 4.30 -3.46
CA GLY A 30 6.19 3.92 -2.10
C GLY A 30 6.32 2.40 -1.92
N SER A 31 5.95 1.92 -0.74
CA SER A 31 6.02 0.51 -0.35
C SER A 31 4.78 0.15 0.45
N GLY A 32 4.12 -0.95 0.11
CA GLY A 32 2.91 -1.39 0.78
C GLY A 32 2.40 -2.71 0.23
N TYR A 33 1.49 -3.34 0.98
CA TYR A 33 0.78 -4.55 0.60
C TYR A 33 -0.70 -4.25 0.54
N ASP A 34 -1.37 -4.79 -0.46
CA ASP A 34 -2.80 -4.56 -0.72
C ASP A 34 -3.41 -5.82 -1.34
N CYS A 35 -4.72 -6.03 -1.21
CA CYS A 35 -5.39 -7.15 -1.87
C CYS A 35 -5.63 -6.84 -3.34
N THR A 36 -5.60 -7.86 -4.20
CA THR A 36 -6.07 -7.68 -5.57
C THR A 36 -7.58 -7.47 -5.63
N SER A 37 -8.08 -6.93 -6.74
CA SER A 37 -9.52 -6.70 -6.96
C SER A 37 -10.37 -7.97 -6.95
N SER A 38 -9.76 -9.15 -7.13
CA SER A 38 -10.42 -10.45 -6.93
C SER A 38 -10.50 -10.89 -5.47
N PHE A 39 -9.75 -10.25 -4.56
CA PHE A 39 -9.49 -10.70 -3.19
C PHE A 39 -8.85 -12.09 -3.09
N ASP A 40 -8.31 -12.62 -4.19
CA ASP A 40 -7.66 -13.94 -4.20
C ASP A 40 -6.14 -13.84 -3.99
N ASP A 41 -5.58 -12.64 -4.08
CA ASP A 41 -4.14 -12.43 -3.99
C ASP A 41 -3.78 -11.22 -3.13
N ILE A 42 -2.58 -11.26 -2.57
CA ILE A 42 -1.90 -10.11 -1.99
C ILE A 42 -0.90 -9.58 -3.03
N ALA A 43 -1.01 -8.30 -3.33
CA ALA A 43 -0.05 -7.55 -4.12
C ALA A 43 0.89 -6.73 -3.24
N VAL A 44 2.12 -6.51 -3.72
CA VAL A 44 3.10 -5.62 -3.11
C VAL A 44 3.49 -4.52 -4.10
N CYS A 45 3.62 -3.29 -3.63
CA CYS A 45 4.14 -2.19 -4.42
C CYS A 45 5.67 -2.25 -4.42
N ASN A 46 6.28 -2.46 -5.59
CA ASN A 46 7.74 -2.49 -5.74
C ASN A 46 8.39 -1.10 -5.93
N GLY A 47 7.66 -0.02 -5.61
CA GLY A 47 8.06 1.37 -5.84
C GLY A 47 7.63 1.95 -7.18
N ALA A 48 7.13 1.14 -8.12
CA ALA A 48 6.61 1.59 -9.41
C ALA A 48 5.30 0.91 -9.81
N GLN A 49 5.14 -0.37 -9.52
CA GLN A 49 3.97 -1.18 -9.89
C GLN A 49 3.57 -2.17 -8.81
N TRP A 50 2.29 -2.49 -8.78
CA TRP A 50 1.75 -3.60 -7.98
C TRP A 50 2.14 -4.93 -8.63
N VAL A 51 2.85 -5.76 -7.87
CA VAL A 51 3.27 -7.10 -8.30
C VAL A 51 2.75 -8.15 -7.33
N LEU A 52 2.62 -9.39 -7.79
CA LEU A 52 2.11 -10.47 -6.97
C LEU A 52 3.07 -10.73 -5.79
N ALA A 53 2.54 -10.74 -4.58
CA ALA A 53 3.28 -11.09 -3.36
C ALA A 53 2.91 -12.49 -2.86
N ALA A 54 1.62 -12.82 -2.87
CA ALA A 54 1.12 -14.13 -2.47
C ALA A 54 -0.24 -14.44 -3.13
N GLU A 55 -0.46 -15.70 -3.48
CA GLU A 55 -1.76 -16.23 -3.87
C GLU A 55 -2.44 -16.81 -2.61
N CYS A 56 -3.69 -16.45 -2.35
CA CYS A 56 -4.42 -16.93 -1.17
C CYS A 56 -5.10 -18.29 -1.41
N GLY A 57 -5.14 -18.79 -2.65
CA GLY A 57 -5.66 -20.12 -2.98
C GLY A 57 -7.15 -20.25 -2.63
N THR A 58 -7.48 -21.08 -1.63
CA THR A 58 -8.86 -21.22 -1.13
C THR A 58 -9.20 -20.22 -0.02
N ALA A 59 -8.24 -19.43 0.43
CA ALA A 59 -8.43 -18.36 1.41
C ALA A 59 -8.66 -17.01 0.73
N CYS A 60 -9.11 -16.03 1.50
CA CYS A 60 -9.48 -14.70 1.04
C CYS A 60 -8.40 -13.72 1.45
N CYS A 61 -8.03 -12.78 0.59
CA CYS A 61 -7.24 -11.64 1.00
C CYS A 61 -8.14 -10.68 1.80
N ILE A 62 -7.78 -10.44 3.07
CA ILE A 62 -8.50 -9.54 3.96
C ILE A 62 -7.56 -8.54 4.61
N TRP A 63 -8.11 -7.40 5.04
CA TRP A 63 -7.50 -6.52 6.02
C TRP A 63 -8.12 -6.77 7.38
N PRO A 64 -7.44 -7.48 8.28
CA PRO A 64 -7.91 -7.58 9.64
C PRO A 64 -7.91 -6.19 10.28
N ALA A 65 -8.96 -5.87 11.04
CA ALA A 65 -9.08 -4.57 11.67
C ALA A 65 -7.88 -4.29 12.59
N GLY A 66 -7.12 -3.24 12.28
CA GLY A 66 -5.94 -2.83 13.03
C GLY A 66 -4.61 -3.29 12.45
N ASP A 67 -4.61 -4.17 11.43
CA ASP A 67 -3.39 -4.60 10.77
C ASP A 67 -2.98 -3.65 9.63
N GLN A 68 -1.66 -3.42 9.52
CA GLN A 68 -1.07 -2.61 8.45
C GLN A 68 -0.91 -3.37 7.13
N ALA A 69 -1.04 -4.70 7.15
CA ALA A 69 -0.85 -5.55 5.98
C ALA A 69 -2.02 -6.53 5.84
N PRO A 70 -2.45 -6.82 4.59
CA PRO A 70 -3.45 -7.84 4.35
C PRO A 70 -2.91 -9.24 4.66
N SER A 71 -3.81 -10.20 4.86
CA SER A 71 -3.49 -11.60 5.09
C SER A 71 -4.44 -12.53 4.35
N CYS A 72 -3.96 -13.72 3.98
CA CYS A 72 -4.79 -14.76 3.37
C CYS A 72 -5.57 -15.52 4.44
N ARG A 73 -6.82 -15.12 4.68
CA ARG A 73 -7.76 -15.70 5.65
C ARG A 73 -9.21 -15.52 5.19
N CYS A 74 -10.00 -16.59 5.33
CA CYS A 74 -11.44 -16.54 5.56
C CYS A 74 -11.67 -17.24 6.92
#